data_AF-A0A2A3H1F0-F1
#
_entry.id   AF-A0A2A3H1F0-F1
#
_cell.length_a   1.000
_cell.length_b   1.000
_cell.length_c   1.000
_cell.angle_alpha   90.00
_cell.angle_beta   90.00
_cell.angle_gamma   90.00
#
_symmetry.space_group_name_H-M   'P 1'
#
loop_
_entity.id
_entity.type
_entity.pdbx_description
1 polymer ?
#
loop_
_entity_poly.entity_id
_entity_poly.type
_entity_poly.pdbx_seq_one_letter_code
_entity_poly.pdbx_strand_id
1 'polypeptide(L)'
;MRESVQAEVMMSFLVSEELSFRIPVELRYETCDPYAVRLTFHLPGDAPVTWAFGRELLIDGVGRPCGDGDVRIAPADPESLGEVLIRLQVGGDHALFRSGAAPLVAFLDRTDKLVPLGQERALAGFDTHLDEALDRILAEEQSAG
;
A
#
# COMPACT_ATOMS: atom_id res chain seq x y z
N MET A 1 7.65 -20.95 -4.35
CA MET A 1 7.49 -20.86 -2.89
C MET A 1 6.79 -19.53 -2.61
N ARG A 2 5.67 -19.51 -1.86
CA ARG A 2 4.99 -18.26 -1.51
C ARG A 2 5.72 -17.66 -0.31
N GLU A 3 6.54 -16.66 -0.56
CA GLU A 3 7.22 -15.92 0.49
C GLU A 3 6.42 -14.67 0.81
N SER A 4 6.48 -14.23 2.07
CA SER A 4 5.78 -13.04 2.52
C SER A 4 6.60 -12.29 3.56
N VAL A 5 6.38 -10.99 3.64
CA VAL A 5 6.87 -10.14 4.73
C VAL A 5 5.65 -9.64 5.49
N GLN A 6 5.71 -9.76 6.80
CA GLN A 6 4.72 -9.20 7.71
C GLN A 6 5.40 -8.33 8.76
N ALA A 7 4.71 -7.28 9.18
CA ALA A 7 5.07 -6.43 10.30
C ALA A 7 3.79 -5.81 10.90
N GLU A 8 3.87 -5.41 12.16
CA GLU A 8 2.86 -4.56 12.79
C GLU A 8 3.50 -3.21 13.10
N VAL A 9 2.83 -2.12 12.71
CA VAL A 9 3.29 -0.75 12.92
C VAL A 9 2.22 0.02 13.69
N MET A 10 2.61 0.63 14.80
CA MET A 10 1.72 1.55 15.51
C MET A 10 1.63 2.87 14.76
N MET A 11 0.41 3.24 14.36
CA MET A 11 0.11 4.50 13.69
C MET A 11 -0.83 5.35 14.52
N SER A 12 -0.77 6.67 14.36
CA SER A 12 -1.75 7.61 14.90
C SER A 12 -2.82 7.88 13.84
N PHE A 13 -4.06 7.49 14.11
CA PHE A 13 -5.23 7.93 13.34
C PHE A 13 -5.64 9.32 13.82
N LEU A 14 -5.58 10.31 12.92
CA LEU A 14 -5.87 11.72 13.18
C LEU A 14 -7.33 12.00 12.79
N VAL A 15 -8.17 12.27 13.79
CA VAL A 15 -9.61 12.54 13.60
C VAL A 15 -9.86 14.05 13.55
N SER A 16 -9.15 14.82 14.38
CA SER A 16 -9.11 16.28 14.36
C SER A 16 -7.72 16.76 14.80
N GLU A 17 -7.53 18.08 14.92
CA GLU A 17 -6.29 18.66 15.45
C GLU A 17 -6.03 18.23 16.91
N GLU A 18 -7.10 18.02 17.71
CA GLU A 18 -7.02 17.69 19.13
C GLU A 18 -7.23 16.21 19.44
N LEU A 19 -7.79 15.44 18.49
CA LEU A 19 -8.16 14.04 18.70
C LEU A 19 -7.38 13.08 17.80
N SER A 20 -6.58 12.22 18.42
CA SER A 20 -5.91 11.12 17.73
C SER A 20 -5.87 9.84 18.57
N PHE A 21 -5.87 8.70 17.87
CA PHE A 21 -5.80 7.37 18.47
C PHE A 21 -4.60 6.61 17.94
N ARG A 22 -3.85 5.94 18.82
CA ARG A 22 -2.83 4.98 18.39
C ARG A 22 -3.49 3.65 18.09
N ILE A 23 -3.30 3.17 16.86
CA ILE A 23 -3.87 1.91 16.37
C ILE A 23 -2.73 1.02 15.82
N PRO A 24 -2.81 -0.30 16.01
CA PRO A 24 -1.94 -1.22 15.30
C PRO A 24 -2.39 -1.32 13.84
N VAL A 25 -1.42 -1.32 12.93
CA VAL A 25 -1.63 -1.53 11.50
C VAL A 25 -0.74 -2.68 11.05
N GLU A 26 -1.36 -3.74 10.53
CA GLU A 26 -0.64 -4.87 9.99
C GLU A 26 -0.23 -4.58 8.56
N LEU A 27 1.05 -4.74 8.25
CA LEU A 27 1.61 -4.63 6.91
C LEU A 27 1.90 -6.03 6.37
N ARG A 28 1.44 -6.32 5.16
CA ARG A 28 1.65 -7.60 4.49
C ARG A 28 2.08 -7.41 3.05
N TYR A 29 3.16 -8.08 2.68
CA TYR A 29 3.67 -8.19 1.32
C TYR A 29 3.76 -9.66 0.93
N GLU A 30 3.36 -10.01 -0.29
CA GLU A 30 3.39 -11.38 -0.79
C GLU A 30 4.00 -11.43 -2.19
N THR A 31 4.90 -12.39 -2.44
CA THR A 31 5.58 -12.48 -3.73
C THR A 31 4.67 -12.86 -4.91
N CYS A 32 3.44 -13.33 -4.64
CA CYS A 32 2.43 -13.58 -5.67
C CYS A 32 1.71 -12.31 -6.15
N ASP A 33 1.82 -11.21 -5.40
CA ASP A 33 1.32 -9.88 -5.75
C ASP A 33 2.43 -8.85 -5.49
N PRO A 34 3.55 -8.92 -6.23
CA PRO A 34 4.79 -8.26 -5.87
C PRO A 34 4.75 -6.73 -6.00
N TYR A 35 3.68 -6.19 -6.58
CA TYR A 35 3.45 -4.76 -6.73
C TYR A 35 2.66 -4.17 -5.56
N ALA A 36 2.00 -4.99 -4.74
CA ALA A 36 1.10 -4.52 -3.71
C ALA A 36 1.65 -4.74 -2.30
N VAL A 37 1.37 -3.78 -1.42
CA VAL A 37 1.47 -3.95 0.03
C VAL A 37 0.09 -3.73 0.62
N ARG A 38 -0.36 -4.67 1.46
CA ARG A 38 -1.66 -4.58 2.14
C ARG A 38 -1.44 -4.05 3.56
N LEU A 39 -2.15 -2.97 3.90
CA LEU A 39 -2.22 -2.45 5.26
C LEU A 39 -3.61 -2.74 5.82
N THR A 40 -3.67 -3.42 6.97
CA THR A 40 -4.91 -3.68 7.69
C THR A 40 -4.96 -2.82 8.95
N PHE A 41 -5.91 -1.89 8.97
CA PHE A 41 -6.11 -0.91 10.04
C PHE A 41 -7.13 -1.45 11.05
N HIS A 42 -6.73 -1.54 12.32
CA HIS A 42 -7.59 -1.98 13.42
C HIS A 42 -8.15 -0.78 14.17
N LEU A 43 -9.22 -0.18 13.63
CA LEU A 43 -9.89 0.97 14.24
C LEU A 43 -10.70 0.54 15.49
N PRO A 44 -10.67 1.29 16.59
CA PRO A 44 -11.41 0.94 17.79
C PRO A 44 -12.92 0.87 17.56
N GLY A 45 -13.52 -0.30 17.77
CA GLY A 45 -14.97 -0.50 17.67
C GLY A 45 -15.48 -0.88 16.27
N ASP A 46 -14.60 -0.90 15.26
CA ASP A 46 -14.94 -1.26 13.89
C ASP A 46 -14.31 -2.61 13.47
N ALA A 47 -14.82 -3.18 12.38
CA ALA A 47 -14.15 -4.30 11.73
C ALA A 47 -12.83 -3.83 11.08
N PRO A 48 -11.77 -4.66 11.08
CA PRO A 48 -10.51 -4.29 10.44
C PRO A 48 -10.70 -3.97 8.95
N VAL A 49 -10.11 -2.86 8.50
CA VAL A 49 -10.20 -2.42 7.10
C VAL A 49 -8.86 -2.63 6.42
N THR A 50 -8.86 -3.30 5.28
CA THR A 50 -7.63 -3.57 4.52
C THR A 50 -7.58 -2.74 3.24
N TRP A 51 -6.48 -2.01 3.06
CA TRP A 51 -6.17 -1.27 1.84
C TRP A 51 -4.96 -1.88 1.14
N ALA A 52 -5.02 -1.92 -0.19
CA ALA A 52 -3.88 -2.28 -1.03
C ALA A 52 -3.22 -1.00 -1.54
N PHE A 53 -1.91 -0.91 -1.34
CA PHE A 53 -1.06 0.20 -1.77
C PHE A 53 -0.12 -0.31 -2.85
N GLY A 54 0.19 0.54 -3.84
CA GLY A 54 1.37 0.32 -4.65
C GLY A 54 2.61 0.30 -3.77
N ARG A 55 3.45 -0.72 -3.90
CA ARG A 55 4.71 -0.83 -3.14
C ARG A 55 5.62 0.37 -3.42
N GLU A 56 5.72 0.77 -4.69
CA GLU A 56 6.45 1.96 -5.11
C GLU A 56 5.91 3.25 -4.47
N LEU A 57 4.58 3.35 -4.31
CA LEU A 57 3.95 4.52 -3.69
C LEU A 57 4.37 4.68 -2.23
N LEU A 58 4.48 3.57 -1.48
CA LEU A 58 4.99 3.60 -0.11
C LEU A 58 6.48 3.97 -0.05
N ILE A 59 7.28 3.47 -1.00
CA ILE A 59 8.72 3.74 -1.08
C ILE A 59 8.97 5.23 -1.35
N ASP A 60 8.30 5.78 -2.36
CA ASP A 60 8.40 7.19 -2.70
C ASP A 60 7.83 8.07 -1.58
N GLY A 61 6.68 7.69 -1.04
CA GLY A 61 5.94 8.46 -0.05
C GLY A 61 6.66 8.68 1.28
N VAL A 62 7.61 7.81 1.61
CA VAL A 62 8.49 8.02 2.77
C VAL A 62 9.43 9.22 2.57
N GLY A 63 9.87 9.48 1.34
CA GLY A 63 10.86 10.52 1.03
C GLY A 63 10.29 11.79 0.40
N ARG A 64 9.13 11.72 -0.27
CA ARG A 64 8.52 12.86 -0.97
C ARG A 64 7.00 12.75 -1.03
N PRO A 65 6.27 13.88 -1.17
CA PRO A 65 4.84 13.84 -1.47
C PRO A 65 4.54 13.09 -2.78
N CYS A 66 3.61 12.15 -2.76
CA CYS A 66 3.15 11.38 -3.92
C CYS A 66 1.72 10.86 -3.77
N GLY A 67 1.14 10.40 -4.88
CA GLY A 67 -0.21 9.85 -4.96
C GLY A 67 -1.22 10.84 -5.53
N ASP A 68 -1.87 10.43 -6.62
CA ASP A 68 -2.83 11.26 -7.37
C ASP A 68 -4.29 10.79 -7.25
N GLY A 69 -4.53 9.65 -6.61
CA GLY A 69 -5.86 9.06 -6.42
C GLY A 69 -6.33 9.08 -4.96
N ASP A 70 -6.99 7.99 -4.57
CA ASP A 70 -7.56 7.78 -3.25
C ASP A 70 -6.52 7.67 -2.14
N VAL A 71 -5.26 7.43 -2.49
CA VAL A 71 -4.13 7.34 -1.57
C VAL A 71 -3.16 8.48 -1.85
N ARG A 72 -2.82 9.24 -0.81
CA ARG A 72 -1.73 10.22 -0.82
C ARG A 72 -0.79 9.97 0.34
N ILE A 73 0.51 10.05 0.08
CA ILE A 73 1.56 9.82 1.07
C ILE A 73 2.55 10.97 1.00
N ALA A 74 2.97 11.47 2.15
CA ALA A 74 3.99 12.52 2.22
C ALA A 74 4.77 12.41 3.53
N PRO A 75 6.05 12.82 3.56
CA PRO A 75 6.73 13.09 4.83
C PRO A 75 6.01 14.22 5.57
N ALA A 76 5.90 14.12 6.89
CA ALA A 76 5.30 15.15 7.73
C ALA A 76 6.16 16.43 7.75
N ASP A 77 7.47 16.28 7.61
CA ASP A 77 8.46 17.34 7.48
C ASP A 77 9.39 17.02 6.30
N PRO A 78 9.46 17.86 5.24
CA PRO A 78 10.31 17.62 4.09
C PRO A 78 11.81 17.55 4.41
N GLU A 79 12.25 18.17 5.51
CA GLU A 79 13.66 18.25 5.89
C GLU A 79 14.09 17.10 6.81
N SER A 80 13.16 16.26 7.27
CA SER A 80 13.47 15.15 8.18
C SER A 80 12.68 13.86 7.89
N LEU A 81 13.38 12.73 7.90
CA LEU A 81 12.77 11.38 7.80
C LEU A 81 12.21 10.91 9.15
N GLY A 82 11.37 11.73 9.77
CA GLY A 82 10.77 11.44 11.07
C GLY A 82 9.45 10.67 10.95
N GLU A 83 8.46 11.32 10.36
CA GLU A 83 7.08 10.83 10.27
C GLU A 83 6.57 10.89 8.84
N VAL A 84 5.65 10.00 8.51
CA VAL A 84 4.96 9.89 7.22
C VAL A 84 3.47 10.03 7.46
N LEU A 85 2.82 10.87 6.65
CA LEU A 85 1.39 11.05 6.61
C LEU A 85 0.81 10.20 5.47
N ILE A 86 -0.19 9.38 5.77
CA ILE A 86 -0.93 8.57 4.81
C ILE A 86 -2.38 9.03 4.85
N ARG A 87 -2.87 9.58 3.73
CA ARG A 87 -4.25 10.00 3.56
C ARG A 87 -4.98 9.04 2.64
N LEU A 88 -6.11 8.53 3.10
CA LEU A 88 -7.00 7.65 2.36
C LEU A 88 -8.31 8.40 2.11
N GLN A 89 -8.84 8.32 0.90
CA GLN A 89 -10.06 9.01 0.49
C GLN A 89 -11.06 8.00 -0.08
N VAL A 90 -12.32 8.09 0.35
CA VAL A 90 -13.43 7.29 -0.18
C VAL A 90 -14.60 8.23 -0.42
N GLY A 91 -14.87 8.52 -1.69
CA GLY A 91 -15.86 9.54 -2.06
C GLY A 91 -15.49 10.91 -1.49
N GLY A 92 -16.37 11.48 -0.65
CA GLY A 92 -16.14 12.75 0.04
C GLY A 92 -15.41 12.62 1.39
N ASP A 93 -15.31 11.40 1.93
CA ASP A 93 -14.71 11.15 3.23
C ASP A 93 -13.21 10.88 3.10
N HIS A 94 -12.46 11.20 4.15
CA HIS A 94 -11.04 10.90 4.20
C HIS A 94 -10.59 10.51 5.61
N ALA A 95 -9.53 9.70 5.67
CA ALA A 95 -8.85 9.30 6.89
C ALA A 95 -7.37 9.68 6.79
N LEU A 96 -6.81 10.22 7.87
CA LEU A 96 -5.40 10.62 7.93
C LEU A 96 -4.68 9.82 9.01
N PHE A 97 -3.60 9.17 8.63
CA PHE A 97 -2.74 8.40 9.52
C PHE A 97 -1.34 8.99 9.55
N ARG A 98 -0.72 8.98 10.73
CA ARG A 98 0.67 9.35 10.93
C ARG A 98 1.45 8.14 11.43
N SER A 99 2.55 7.82 10.77
CA SER A 99 3.43 6.71 11.12
C SER A 99 4.86 7.21 11.26
N GLY A 100 5.67 6.59 12.12
CA GLY A 100 7.11 6.76 12.03
C GLY A 100 7.64 6.22 10.70
N ALA A 101 8.63 6.89 10.11
CA ALA A 101 9.22 6.47 8.83
C ALA A 101 10.04 5.17 8.98
N ALA A 102 10.83 5.05 10.05
CA ALA A 102 11.73 3.92 10.29
C ALA A 102 11.08 2.53 10.20
N PRO A 103 9.93 2.23 10.84
CA PRO A 103 9.30 0.91 10.71
C PRO A 103 8.78 0.63 9.29
N LEU A 104 8.29 1.65 8.57
CA LEU A 104 7.89 1.52 7.17
C LEU A 104 9.10 1.19 6.29
N VAL A 105 10.20 1.93 6.44
CA VAL A 105 11.45 1.68 5.71
C VAL A 105 11.98 0.27 5.99
N ALA A 106 12.02 -0.16 7.25
CA ALA A 106 12.49 -1.48 7.62
C ALA A 106 11.61 -2.61 7.02
N PHE A 107 10.30 -2.40 6.94
CA PHE A 107 9.41 -3.32 6.24
C PHE A 107 9.70 -3.34 4.74
N LEU A 108 9.80 -2.18 4.09
CA LEU A 108 10.00 -2.05 2.64
C LEU A 108 11.35 -2.64 2.20
N ASP A 109 12.42 -2.42 2.97
CA ASP A 109 13.74 -3.04 2.74
C ASP A 109 13.68 -4.57 2.74
N ARG A 110 12.85 -5.17 3.62
CA ARG A 110 12.62 -6.63 3.59
C ARG A 110 11.84 -7.06 2.36
N THR A 111 10.93 -6.25 1.84
CA THR A 111 10.21 -6.56 0.60
C THR A 111 11.13 -6.50 -0.61
N ASP A 112 12.03 -5.50 -0.66
CA ASP A 112 13.00 -5.34 -1.74
C ASP A 112 14.02 -6.48 -1.75
N LYS A 113 14.42 -6.99 -0.59
CA LYS A 113 15.27 -8.18 -0.48
C LYS A 113 14.63 -9.46 -1.02
N LEU A 114 13.30 -9.58 -0.95
CA LEU A 114 12.59 -10.72 -1.54
C LEU A 114 12.39 -10.54 -3.05
N VAL A 115 11.95 -9.34 -3.45
CA VAL A 115 11.71 -8.99 -4.84
C VAL A 115 12.21 -7.57 -5.06
N PRO A 116 13.40 -7.39 -5.64
CA PRO A 116 13.91 -6.05 -5.89
C PRO A 116 12.96 -5.24 -6.76
N LEU A 117 12.83 -3.94 -6.51
CA LEU A 117 12.10 -3.05 -7.40
C LEU A 117 12.59 -3.18 -8.85
N GLY A 118 11.66 -3.31 -9.79
CA GLY A 118 11.92 -3.53 -11.21
C GLY A 118 12.09 -5.00 -11.62
N GLN A 119 12.17 -5.94 -10.67
CA GLN A 119 12.26 -7.39 -10.95
C GLN A 119 10.96 -8.15 -10.71
N GLU A 120 9.87 -7.45 -10.41
CA GLU A 120 8.57 -8.04 -10.08
C GLU A 120 8.05 -8.95 -11.20
N ARG A 121 8.24 -8.56 -12.46
CA ARG A 121 7.81 -9.30 -13.66
C ARG A 121 8.36 -10.73 -13.74
N ALA A 122 9.51 -11.01 -13.14
CA ALA A 122 10.09 -12.36 -13.17
C ALA A 122 9.32 -13.36 -12.29
N LEU A 123 8.57 -12.86 -11.30
CA LEU A 123 7.80 -13.66 -10.35
C LEU A 123 6.30 -13.61 -10.63
N ALA A 124 5.86 -12.45 -11.06
CA ALA A 124 4.50 -12.24 -11.49
C ALA A 124 4.36 -12.91 -12.87
N GLY A 125 3.73 -14.09 -12.96
CA GLY A 125 3.33 -14.73 -14.22
C GLY A 125 2.25 -13.93 -14.98
N PHE A 126 2.37 -12.59 -14.96
CA PHE A 126 1.44 -11.59 -15.44
C PHE A 126 1.27 -11.68 -16.95
N ASP A 127 2.33 -11.95 -17.71
CA ASP A 127 2.27 -11.94 -19.18
C ASP A 127 1.29 -13.00 -19.70
N THR A 128 1.32 -14.23 -19.17
CA THR A 128 0.44 -15.29 -19.66
C THR A 128 -1.03 -15.07 -19.27
N HIS A 129 -1.31 -14.58 -18.07
CA HIS A 129 -2.69 -14.47 -17.57
C HIS A 129 -3.40 -13.21 -18.07
N LEU A 130 -2.64 -12.14 -18.35
CA LEU A 130 -3.19 -10.90 -18.91
C LEU A 130 -3.58 -11.09 -20.38
N ASP A 131 -2.73 -11.72 -21.18
CA ASP A 131 -3.02 -11.99 -22.59
C ASP A 131 -4.28 -12.86 -22.73
N GLU A 132 -4.40 -13.94 -21.94
CA GLU A 132 -5.60 -14.79 -21.92
C GLU A 132 -6.87 -14.05 -21.48
N ALA A 133 -6.75 -13.11 -20.53
CA ALA A 133 -7.89 -12.32 -20.06
C ALA A 133 -8.33 -11.28 -21.10
N LEU A 134 -7.38 -10.61 -21.75
CA LEU A 134 -7.64 -9.66 -22.82
C LEU A 134 -8.26 -10.35 -24.03
N ASP A 135 -7.71 -11.50 -24.44
CA ASP A 135 -8.24 -12.31 -25.53
C ASP A 135 -9.69 -12.75 -25.27
N ARG A 136 -10.02 -13.12 -24.04
CA ARG A 136 -11.39 -13.47 -23.64
C ARG A 136 -12.36 -12.29 -23.79
N ILE A 137 -12.00 -11.13 -23.25
CA ILE A 137 -12.83 -9.92 -23.33
C ILE A 137 -13.05 -9.53 -24.81
N LEU A 138 -12.00 -9.59 -25.63
CA LEU A 138 -12.08 -9.27 -27.06
C LEU A 138 -12.93 -10.29 -27.84
N ALA A 139 -12.93 -11.57 -27.45
CA ALA A 139 -13.76 -12.60 -28.07
C ALA A 139 -15.26 -12.47 -27.70
N GLU A 140 -15.56 -12.03 -26.48
CA GLU A 140 -16.93 -11.78 -26.01
C GLU A 140 -17.57 -10.59 -26.74
N GLU A 141 -16.82 -9.51 -26.95
CA GLU A 141 -17.27 -8.33 -27.72
C GLU A 141 -17.57 -8.65 -29.20
N GLN A 142 -16.81 -9.59 -29.80
CA GLN A 142 -17.02 -10.00 -31.19
C GLN A 142 -18.21 -10.96 -31.39
N SER A 143 -18.67 -11.63 -30.34
CA SER A 143 -19.84 -12.52 -30.38
C SER A 143 -21.16 -11.81 -30.04
N ALA A 144 -21.11 -10.56 -29.59
CA ALA A 144 -22.28 -9.74 -29.26
C ALA A 144 -22.76 -8.82 -30.41
N GLY A 145 -22.09 -8.87 -31.57
CA GLY A 145 -22.36 -8.07 -32.77
C GLY A 145 -23.07 -8.80 -33.89
#